data_AF-A0AAJ2JUK3-F1
#
_entry.id   AF-A0AAJ2JUK3-F1
#
_cell.length_a   1.000
_cell.length_b   1.000
_cell.length_c   1.000
_cell.angle_alpha   90.00
_cell.angle_beta   90.00
_cell.angle_gamma   90.00
#
_symmetry.space_group_name_H-M   'P 1'
#
loop_
_entity.id
_entity.type
_entity.pdbx_description
1 polymer ?
#
loop_
_entity_poly.entity_id
_entity_poly.type
_entity_poly.pdbx_seq_one_letter_code
_entity_poly.pdbx_strand_id
1 'polypeptide(L)'
;MKAVSPLVGFVLTIFITIMITTLTFTVIKPTLERNRGFNVINEASVNLELLSSAINEVATEAEGSKRTITLSVSDGEYLIDKNSNNIIFTFEPSIDLGVIGRIGDKFLEKGLV
;
A
#
# COMPACT_ATOMS: atom_id res chain seq x y z
N MET A 1 10.69 31.72 -39.37
CA MET A 1 10.97 31.13 -38.06
C MET A 1 12.42 31.39 -37.72
N LYS A 2 12.73 32.11 -36.63
CA LYS A 2 14.12 32.34 -36.22
C LYS A 2 14.70 30.98 -35.85
N ALA A 3 15.75 30.55 -36.56
CA ALA A 3 16.47 29.34 -36.22
C ALA A 3 17.03 29.52 -34.81
N VAL A 4 16.44 28.80 -33.85
CA VAL A 4 17.06 28.61 -32.54
C VAL A 4 18.45 28.06 -32.85
N SER A 5 19.50 28.76 -32.39
CA SER A 5 20.88 28.29 -32.59
C SER A 5 20.96 26.81 -32.19
N PRO A 6 21.59 25.93 -32.98
CA PRO A 6 21.71 24.51 -32.65
C PRO A 6 22.21 24.27 -31.22
N LEU A 7 23.06 25.17 -30.71
CA LEU A 7 23.53 25.17 -29.33
C LEU A 7 22.40 25.42 -28.32
N VAL A 8 21.52 26.39 -28.59
CA VAL A 8 20.39 26.71 -27.72
C VAL A 8 19.37 25.57 -27.71
N GLY A 9 19.12 24.95 -28.87
CA GLY A 9 18.27 23.76 -28.95
C GLY A 9 18.82 22.61 -28.11
N PHE A 10 20.12 22.32 -28.23
CA PHE A 10 20.79 21.27 -27.46
C PHE A 10 20.73 21.49 -25.95
N VAL A 11 21.02 22.72 -25.49
CA VAL A 11 20.94 23.09 -24.06
C VAL A 11 19.52 22.95 -23.53
N LEU A 12 18.51 23.39 -24.29
CA LEU A 12 17.11 23.25 -23.92
C LEU A 12 16.69 21.79 -23.82
N THR A 13 17.12 20.92 -24.73
CA THR A 13 16.82 19.49 -24.66
C THR A 13 17.39 18.86 -23.39
N ILE A 14 18.66 19.10 -23.06
CA ILE A 14 19.27 18.59 -21.83
C ILE A 14 18.51 19.08 -20.59
N PHE A 15 18.17 20.37 -20.56
CA PHE A 15 17.46 20.97 -19.44
C PHE A 15 16.07 20.33 -19.25
N ILE A 16 15.32 20.15 -20.33
CA ILE A 16 14.01 19.48 -20.31
C ILE A 16 14.15 18.03 -19.82
N THR A 17 15.15 17.30 -20.31
CA THR A 17 15.38 15.91 -19.86
C THR A 17 15.65 15.84 -18.36
N ILE A 18 16.53 16.71 -17.83
CA ILE A 18 16.83 16.76 -16.39
C ILE A 18 15.59 17.12 -15.58
N MET A 19 14.78 18.08 -16.06
CA MET A 19 13.55 18.49 -15.39
C MET A 19 12.56 17.32 -15.30
N ILE A 20 12.32 16.60 -16.40
CA ILE A 20 11.41 15.45 -16.44
C ILE A 20 11.90 14.32 -15.52
N THR A 21 13.19 14.02 -15.55
CA THR A 21 13.77 13.00 -14.68
C THR A 21 13.58 13.38 -13.21
N THR A 22 13.87 14.64 -12.86
CA THR A 22 13.71 15.14 -11.49
C THR A 22 12.26 15.03 -11.04
N LEU A 23 11.30 15.50 -11.84
CA LEU A 23 9.87 15.41 -11.53
C LEU A 23 9.40 13.96 -11.31
N THR A 24 9.92 13.03 -12.12
CA THR A 24 9.58 11.61 -12.02
C THR A 24 9.99 11.05 -10.66
N PHE A 25 11.20 11.36 -10.19
CA PHE A 25 11.69 10.85 -8.91
C PHE A 25 11.10 11.57 -7.70
N THR A 26 10.83 12.88 -7.79
CA THR A 26 10.37 13.68 -6.64
C THR A 26 8.87 13.65 -6.43
N VAL A 27 8.08 13.44 -7.49
CA VAL A 27 6.62 13.50 -7.41
C VAL A 27 5.98 12.19 -7.85
N ILE A 28 6.31 11.71 -9.04
CA ILE A 28 5.57 10.59 -9.65
C ILE A 28 5.83 9.28 -8.92
N LYS A 29 7.11 8.92 -8.73
CA LYS A 29 7.50 7.70 -8.02
C LYS A 29 6.91 7.60 -6.61
N PRO A 30 7.08 8.60 -5.72
CA PRO A 30 6.47 8.52 -4.39
C PRO A 30 4.93 8.51 -4.46
N THR A 31 4.31 9.24 -5.40
CA THR A 31 2.84 9.17 -5.55
C THR A 31 2.38 7.75 -5.91
N LEU A 32 3.09 7.07 -6.82
CA LEU A 32 2.74 5.72 -7.24
C LEU A 32 2.96 4.70 -6.12
N GLU A 33 4.09 4.80 -5.40
CA GLU A 33 4.38 3.95 -4.23
C GLU A 33 3.32 4.13 -3.14
N ARG A 34 2.81 5.36 -2.95
CA ARG A 34 1.76 5.65 -1.98
C ARG A 34 0.45 4.97 -2.37
N ASN A 35 0.07 5.07 -3.64
CA ASN A 35 -1.13 4.41 -4.15
C ASN A 35 -1.03 2.88 -4.03
N ARG A 36 0.14 2.29 -4.28
CA ARG A 36 0.37 0.86 -4.06
C ARG A 36 0.20 0.50 -2.58
N GLY A 37 0.79 1.27 -1.66
CA GLY A 37 0.63 1.03 -0.23
C GLY A 37 -0.83 1.12 0.24
N PHE A 38 -1.60 2.08 -0.28
CA PHE A 38 -3.04 2.15 0.02
C PHE A 38 -3.82 0.96 -0.53
N ASN A 39 -3.48 0.47 -1.72
CA ASN A 39 -4.11 -0.73 -2.27
C ASN A 39 -3.83 -1.97 -1.40
N VAL A 40 -2.59 -2.13 -0.92
CA VAL A 40 -2.22 -3.20 0.01
C VAL A 40 -3.03 -3.12 1.31
N ILE A 41 -3.14 -1.94 1.91
CA ILE A 41 -3.93 -1.74 3.14
C ILE A 41 -5.42 -2.04 2.91
N ASN A 42 -5.97 -1.61 1.77
CA ASN A 42 -7.36 -1.86 1.42
C ASN A 42 -7.63 -3.36 1.20
N GLU A 43 -6.75 -4.04 0.44
CA GLU A 43 -6.79 -5.48 0.23
C GLU A 43 -6.71 -6.25 1.55
N ALA A 44 -5.79 -5.87 2.43
CA ALA A 44 -5.66 -6.48 3.74
C ALA A 44 -6.90 -6.30 4.61
N SER A 45 -7.52 -5.11 4.56
CA SER A 45 -8.76 -4.83 5.30
C SER A 45 -9.91 -5.72 4.82
N VAL A 46 -10.09 -5.83 3.50
CA VAL A 46 -11.10 -6.73 2.89
C VAL A 46 -10.82 -8.18 3.26
N ASN A 47 -9.57 -8.63 3.20
CA ASN A 47 -9.19 -9.99 3.56
C ASN A 47 -9.46 -10.31 5.05
N LEU A 48 -9.18 -9.37 5.96
CA LEU A 48 -9.46 -9.53 7.38
C LEU A 48 -10.98 -9.57 7.66
N GLU A 49 -11.77 -8.80 6.92
CA GLU A 49 -13.23 -8.87 7.00
C GLU A 49 -13.75 -10.23 6.49
N LEU A 50 -13.23 -10.73 5.37
CA LEU A 50 -13.55 -12.07 4.85
C LEU A 50 -13.17 -13.17 5.84
N LEU A 51 -11.99 -13.07 6.46
CA LEU A 51 -11.56 -13.98 7.52
C LEU A 51 -12.52 -13.95 8.71
N SER A 52 -12.88 -12.76 9.19
CA SER A 52 -13.82 -12.58 10.30
C SER A 52 -15.18 -13.21 9.98
N SER A 53 -15.71 -12.96 8.78
CA SER A 53 -16.97 -13.56 8.32
C SER A 53 -16.89 -15.08 8.27
N ALA A 54 -15.84 -15.64 7.66
CA ALA A 54 -15.65 -17.08 7.56
C ALA A 54 -15.49 -17.76 8.93
N ILE A 55 -14.79 -17.11 9.87
CA ILE A 55 -14.66 -17.59 11.25
C ILE A 55 -16.02 -17.61 11.95
N ASN A 56 -16.80 -16.53 11.82
CA ASN A 56 -18.14 -16.44 12.41
C ASN A 56 -19.10 -17.49 11.82
N GLU A 57 -19.08 -17.69 10.50
CA GLU A 57 -19.87 -18.74 9.85
C GLU A 57 -19.54 -20.11 10.43
N VAL A 58 -18.26 -20.51 10.43
CA VAL A 58 -17.83 -21.82 10.98
C VAL A 58 -18.15 -21.96 12.47
N ALA A 59 -18.03 -20.88 13.25
CA ALA A 59 -18.33 -20.89 14.68
C ALA A 59 -19.82 -21.04 14.99
N THR A 60 -20.70 -20.60 14.08
CA THR A 60 -22.17 -20.70 14.23
C THR A 60 -22.78 -21.96 13.62
N GLU A 61 -22.04 -22.64 12.74
CA GLU A 61 -22.45 -23.89 12.12
C GLU A 61 -22.22 -25.11 13.03
N ALA A 62 -22.71 -26.28 12.61
CA ALA A 62 -22.61 -27.52 13.36
C ALA A 62 -21.14 -27.99 13.51
N GLU A 63 -20.89 -28.78 14.56
CA GLU A 63 -19.59 -29.37 14.85
C GLU A 63 -19.03 -30.12 13.64
N GLY A 64 -17.80 -29.78 13.25
CA GLY A 64 -17.13 -30.34 12.07
C GLY A 64 -17.25 -29.49 10.81
N SER A 65 -17.95 -28.35 10.85
CA SER A 65 -17.95 -27.40 9.72
C SER A 65 -16.54 -26.88 9.42
N LYS A 66 -16.25 -26.71 8.13
CA LYS A 66 -14.97 -26.21 7.60
C LYS A 66 -15.24 -25.30 6.42
N ARG A 67 -14.52 -24.18 6.38
CA ARG A 67 -14.49 -23.25 5.24
C ARG A 67 -13.10 -23.26 4.63
N THR A 68 -13.03 -23.19 3.30
CA THR A 68 -11.78 -22.88 2.60
C THR A 68 -11.96 -21.52 1.96
N ILE A 69 -11.04 -20.60 2.26
CA ILE A 69 -11.00 -19.27 1.67
C ILE A 69 -9.64 -19.10 0.97
N THR A 70 -9.66 -18.35 -0.12
CA THR A 70 -8.44 -17.96 -0.84
C THR A 70 -8.29 -16.45 -0.70
N LEU A 71 -7.17 -16.02 -0.15
CA LEU A 71 -6.83 -14.61 -0.02
C LEU A 71 -5.76 -14.29 -1.06
N SER A 72 -5.97 -13.20 -1.78
CA SER A 72 -4.90 -12.57 -2.55
C SER A 72 -4.10 -11.70 -1.59
N VAL A 73 -2.77 -11.75 -1.68
CA VAL A 73 -1.88 -10.91 -0.87
C VAL A 73 -0.82 -10.33 -1.79
N SER A 74 -0.96 -9.04 -2.09
CA SER A 74 -0.04 -8.30 -2.95
C SER A 74 1.28 -7.94 -2.25
N ASP A 75 1.24 -7.65 -0.94
CA ASP A 75 2.40 -7.32 -0.11
C ASP A 75 2.04 -7.46 1.38
N GLY A 76 3.06 -7.45 2.26
CA GLY A 76 2.91 -7.62 3.70
C GLY A 76 2.69 -9.07 4.14
N GLU A 77 2.48 -9.26 5.45
CA GLU A 77 2.43 -10.58 6.08
C GLU A 77 1.29 -10.70 7.08
N TYR A 78 0.71 -11.90 7.18
CA TYR A 78 -0.28 -12.26 8.19
C TYR A 78 0.37 -13.10 9.29
N LEU A 79 0.17 -12.66 10.52
CA LEU A 79 0.61 -13.35 11.72
C LEU A 79 -0.60 -13.78 12.55
N ILE A 80 -0.58 -15.02 13.05
CA ILE A 80 -1.55 -15.49 14.03
C ILE A 80 -0.87 -15.45 15.39
N ASP A 81 -1.27 -14.51 16.23
CA ASP A 81 -0.83 -14.46 17.62
C ASP A 81 -1.74 -15.37 18.47
N LYS A 82 -1.20 -16.52 18.84
CA LYS A 82 -1.88 -17.52 19.66
C LYS A 82 -2.09 -17.08 21.11
N ASN A 83 -1.33 -16.11 21.60
CA ASN A 83 -1.46 -15.63 22.97
C ASN A 83 -2.63 -14.66 23.10
N SER A 84 -2.81 -13.79 22.10
CA SER A 84 -3.87 -12.79 22.08
C SER A 84 -5.09 -13.19 21.24
N ASN A 85 -5.06 -14.38 20.61
CA ASN A 85 -6.09 -14.89 19.69
C ASN A 85 -6.44 -13.92 18.55
N ASN A 86 -5.43 -13.20 18.06
CA ASN A 86 -5.60 -12.20 17.00
C ASN A 86 -4.93 -12.64 15.71
N ILE A 87 -5.58 -12.31 14.59
CA ILE A 87 -4.93 -12.32 13.27
C ILE A 87 -4.49 -10.89 12.99
N ILE A 88 -3.18 -10.71 12.77
CA ILE A 88 -2.54 -9.41 12.60
C ILE A 88 -1.98 -9.35 11.19
N PHE A 89 -2.33 -8.31 10.45
CA PHE A 89 -1.67 -7.97 9.20
C PHE A 89 -0.60 -6.90 9.46
N THR A 90 0.61 -7.13 8.93
CA THR A 90 1.73 -6.19 9.04
C THR A 90 2.22 -5.82 7.64
N PHE A 91 2.44 -4.54 7.42
CA PHE A 91 2.94 -4.01 6.17
C PHE A 91 3.86 -2.82 6.46
N GLU A 92 5.04 -2.84 5.86
CA GLU A 92 6.05 -1.78 5.97
C GLU A 92 6.15 -1.06 4.62
N PRO A 93 5.53 0.13 4.48
CA PRO A 93 5.54 0.84 3.22
C PRO A 93 6.92 1.44 2.95
N SER A 94 7.38 1.34 1.70
CA SER A 94 8.66 1.96 1.27
C SER A 94 8.70 3.50 1.37
N ILE A 95 7.55 4.15 1.61
CA ILE A 95 7.43 5.60 1.77
C ILE A 95 6.35 5.95 2.79
N ASP A 96 6.40 7.17 3.33
CA ASP A 96 5.33 7.70 4.17
C ASP A 96 4.02 7.82 3.36
N LEU A 97 3.04 7.02 3.77
CA LEU A 97 1.70 7.01 3.21
C LEU A 97 0.88 8.25 3.59
N GLY A 98 1.38 9.07 4.52
CA GLY A 98 0.74 10.31 4.96
C GLY A 98 -0.56 10.07 5.73
N VAL A 99 -0.74 8.87 6.29
CA VAL A 99 -1.95 8.50 7.01
C VAL A 99 -1.86 9.05 8.42
N ILE A 100 -2.67 10.06 8.72
CA ILE A 100 -2.94 10.52 10.08
C ILE A 100 -4.38 10.09 10.37
N GLY A 101 -4.56 9.05 11.19
CA GLY A 101 -5.90 8.55 11.49
C GLY A 101 -5.91 7.23 12.26
N ARG A 102 -7.11 6.83 12.71
CA ARG A 102 -7.36 5.51 13.31
C ARG A 102 -7.72 4.53 12.20
N ILE A 103 -7.04 3.39 12.14
CA ILE A 103 -7.57 2.18 11.50
C ILE A 103 -8.06 1.29 12.64
N GLY A 104 -9.38 1.21 12.84
CA GLY A 104 -10.00 0.53 13.97
C GLY A 104 -9.66 1.19 15.33
N ASP A 105 -9.12 0.40 16.26
CA ASP A 105 -8.74 0.85 17.61
C ASP A 105 -7.28 1.32 17.73
N LYS A 106 -6.51 1.27 16.64
CA LYS A 106 -5.10 1.69 16.65
C LYS A 106 -4.95 3.07 16.02
N PHE A 107 -4.31 3.98 16.77
CA PHE A 107 -3.89 5.29 16.27
C PHE A 107 -2.64 5.11 15.42
N LEU A 108 -2.69 5.54 14.15
CA LEU A 108 -1.49 5.69 13.34
C LEU A 108 -0.84 7.01 13.72
N GLU A 109 0.27 6.96 14.45
CA GLU A 109 1.10 8.14 14.72
C GLU A 109 1.96 8.48 13.50
N LYS A 110 2.03 9.77 13.21
CA LYS A 110 2.77 10.29 12.07
C LYS A 110 4.26 10.19 12.33
N GLY A 111 4.95 9.30 11.62
CA GLY A 111 6.39 9.45 11.35
C GLY A 111 7.34 8.36 11.83
N LEU A 112 6.88 7.21 12.32
CA LEU A 112 7.76 6.05 12.53
C LEU A 112 7.01 4.74 12.31
N VAL A 113 6.79 4.40 11.03
CA VAL A 113 6.89 3.04 10.49
C VAL A 113 7.45 3.20 9.08
#